data_AF-A0A7R8WS20-F1
#
_entry.id   AF-A0A7R8WS20-F1
#
_cell.length_a   1.000
_cell.length_b   1.000
_cell.length_c   1.000
_cell.angle_alpha   90.00
_cell.angle_beta   90.00
_cell.angle_gamma   90.00
#
_symmetry.space_group_name_H-M   'P 1'
#
loop_
_entity.id
_entity.type
_entity.pdbx_description
1 polymer ?
#
loop_
_entity_poly.entity_id
_entity_poly.type
_entity_poly.pdbx_seq_one_letter_code
_entity_poly.pdbx_strand_id
1 'polypeptide(L)' 'MPEIDGYEVCQYLKSREETKDIPVIFLTAKSDSQDVIMGFEMGAQDYVTKPFNLKELMAR' A
#
# COMPACT_ATOMS: atom_id res chain seq x y z
N MET A 1 9.81 -1.77 7.43
CA MET A 1 11.09 -2.36 7.02
C MET A 1 12.17 -1.41 7.51
N PRO A 2 13.26 -1.89 8.13
CA PRO A 2 14.24 -1.00 8.76
C PRO A 2 15.08 -0.17 7.77
N GLU A 3 15.13 -0.56 6.49
CA GLU A 3 16.04 0.05 5.50
C GLU A 3 15.34 0.74 4.33
N ILE A 4 14.08 0.42 4.03
CA ILE A 4 13.33 0.99 2.90
C ILE A 4 11.89 1.25 3.32
N ASP A 5 11.33 2.38 2.89
CA ASP A 5 9.94 2.69 3.15
C ASP A 5 9.03 1.90 2.19
N GLY A 6 7.87 1.44 2.67
CA GLY A 6 6.88 0.80 1.82
C GLY A 6 6.39 1.72 0.70
N TYR A 7 6.35 3.04 0.94
CA TYR A 7 5.99 4.01 -0.10
C TYR A 7 7.01 4.05 -1.25
N GLU A 8 8.31 4.04 -0.93
CA GLU A 8 9.38 3.99 -1.93
C GLU A 8 9.31 2.70 -2.76
N VAL A 9 9.02 1.56 -2.12
CA VAL A 9 8.81 0.29 -2.81
C VAL A 9 7.62 0.36 -3.77
N CYS A 10 6.48 0.90 -3.32
CA CYS A 10 5.30 1.05 -4.17
C CYS A 10 5.60 1.92 -5.39
N GLN A 11 6.22 3.08 -5.18
CA GLN A 11 6.63 3.97 -6.26
C GLN A 11 7.59 3.28 -7.23
N TYR A 12 8.58 2.55 -6.72
CA TYR A 12 9.52 1.78 -7.54
C TYR A 12 8.80 0.74 -8.41
N LEU A 13 7.89 -0.05 -7.84
CA LEU A 13 7.10 -1.03 -8.58
C LEU A 13 6.20 -0.38 -9.64
N LYS A 14 5.58 0.76 -9.32
CA LYS A 14 4.70 1.48 -10.26
C LYS A 14 5.46 2.21 -11.36
N SER A 15 6.73 2.53 -11.16
CA SER A 15 7.57 3.23 -12.14
C SER A 15 8.06 2.35 -13.30
N ARG A 16 7.96 1.01 -13.17
CA ARG A 16 8.54 0.04 -14.11
C ARG A 16 7.47 -0.61 -14.96
N GLU A 17 7.72 -0.72 -16.27
CA GLU A 17 6.76 -1.28 -17.22
C GLU A 17 6.37 -2.73 -16.87
N GLU A 18 7.28 -3.52 -16.31
CA GLU A 18 7.03 -4.92 -16.01
C GLU A 18 6.19 -5.13 -14.75
N THR A 19 6.11 -4.12 -13.87
CA THR A 19 5.46 -4.25 -12.55
C THR A 19 4.37 -3.22 -12.28
N LYS A 20 4.20 -2.21 -13.15
CA LYS A 20 3.24 -1.12 -12.96
C LYS A 20 1.79 -1.59 -12.82
N ASP A 21 1.44 -2.69 -13.48
CA ASP A 21 0.08 -3.23 -13.48
C ASP A 21 -0.18 -4.16 -12.28
N ILE A 22 0.84 -4.51 -11.49
CA ILE A 22 0.69 -5.36 -10.31
C ILE A 22 -0.02 -4.54 -9.21
N PRO A 23 -1.15 -5.01 -8.66
CA PRO A 23 -1.87 -4.30 -7.61
C PRO A 23 -1.07 -4.33 -6.30
N VAL A 24 -0.95 -3.15 -5.66
CA VAL A 24 -0.24 -2.99 -4.38
C VAL A 24 -1.24 -2.63 -3.29
N ILE A 25 -1.19 -3.35 -2.18
CA ILE A 25 -2.03 -3.09 -0.99
C ILE A 25 -1.11 -2.78 0.19
N PHE A 26 -1.32 -1.63 0.83
CA PHE A 26 -0.61 -1.27 2.06
C PHE A 26 -1.26 -1.94 3.27
N LEU A 27 -0.44 -2.54 4.15
CA LEU A 27 -0.87 -3.21 5.37
C LEU A 27 -0.07 -2.68 6.58
N THR A 28 -0.60 -1.68 7.26
CA THR A 28 0.17 -0.83 8.19
C THR A 28 -0.60 -0.49 9.47
N ALA A 29 0.11 -0.15 10.55
CA ALA A 29 -0.51 0.36 11.78
C ALA A 29 -0.76 1.88 11.73
N LYS A 30 -0.20 2.57 10.74
CA LYS A 30 -0.47 3.99 10.50
C LYS A 30 -1.90 4.16 10.01
N SER A 31 -2.69 4.96 10.72
CA SER A 31 -4.12 5.16 10.44
C SER A 31 -4.47 6.62 10.20
N ASP A 32 -3.47 7.50 10.16
CA ASP A 32 -3.69 8.90 9.84
C ASP A 32 -4.17 9.04 8.39
N SER A 33 -5.19 9.87 8.20
CA SER A 33 -5.78 10.12 6.88
C SER A 33 -4.75 10.58 5.84
N GLN A 34 -3.72 11.32 6.27
CA GLN A 34 -2.63 11.76 5.41
C GLN A 34 -1.79 10.59 4.88
N ASP A 35 -1.51 9.59 5.72
CA ASP A 35 -0.76 8.40 5.31
C ASP A 35 -1.56 7.56 4.29
N VAL A 36 -2.88 7.47 4.48
CA VAL A 36 -3.78 6.77 3.55
C VAL A 36 -3.77 7.47 2.18
N ILE A 37 -3.94 8.79 2.16
CA ILE A 37 -3.93 9.59 0.93
C ILE A 37 -2.59 9.42 0.20
N MET A 38 -1.48 9.56 0.91
CA MET A 38 -0.14 9.38 0.36
C MET A 38 0.03 7.98 -0.27
N GLY A 39 -0.47 6.92 0.38
CA GLY A 39 -0.42 5.57 -0.17
C GLY A 39 -1.14 5.45 -1.52
N PHE A 40 -2.32 6.06 -1.65
CA PHE A 40 -3.07 6.08 -2.91
C PHE A 40 -2.39 6.93 -3.99
N GLU A 41 -1.84 8.10 -3.64
CA GLU A 41 -1.08 8.95 -4.57
C GLU A 41 0.16 8.24 -5.13
N MET A 42 0.78 7.36 -4.34
CA MET A 42 1.90 6.51 -4.76
C MET A 42 1.50 5.33 -5.65
N GLY A 43 0.21 5.20 -5.98
CA GLY A 43 -0.31 4.18 -6.89
C GLY A 43 -0.72 2.87 -6.21
N ALA A 44 -0.95 2.87 -4.89
CA ALA A 44 -1.60 1.72 -4.27
C ALA A 44 -3.05 1.56 -4.73
N GLN A 45 -3.46 0.30 -4.83
CA GLN A 45 -4.86 -0.05 -5.07
C GLN A 45 -5.67 0.04 -3.78
N ASP A 46 -5.04 -0.25 -2.63
CA ASP A 46 -5.75 -0.25 -1.35
C ASP A 46 -4.82 0.00 -0.16
N TYR A 47 -5.42 0.42 0.95
CA TYR A 47 -4.76 0.76 2.19
C TYR A 47 -5.53 0.18 3.38
N VAL A 48 -4.92 -0.78 4.07
CA VAL A 48 -5.53 -1.54 5.16
C VAL A 48 -4.77 -1.29 6.46
N THR A 49 -5.49 -0.73 7.44
CA THR A 49 -4.95 -0.43 8.76
C THR A 49 -5.05 -1.63 9.69
N LYS A 50 -3.98 -1.90 10.46
CA LYS A 50 -3.96 -2.90 11.53
C LYS A 50 -4.56 -2.31 12.82
N PRO A 51 -5.30 -3.11 13.62
CA PRO A 51 -5.71 -4.49 13.33
C PRO A 51 -6.85 -4.55 12.30
N PHE A 52 -6.80 -5.53 11.39
CA PHE A 52 -7.81 -5.73 10.35
C PHE A 52 -8.55 -7.07 10.50
N ASN A 53 -9.74 -7.16 9.92
CA ASN A 53 -10.49 -8.41 9.84
C ASN A 53 -10.04 -9.22 8.61
N LEU A 54 -9.64 -10.48 8.82
CA LEU A 54 -9.20 -11.36 7.73
C LEU A 54 -10.30 -11.61 6.69
N LYS A 55 -11.57 -11.73 7.09
CA LYS A 55 -12.66 -11.96 6.14
C LYS A 55 -12.92 -10.74 5.27
N GLU A 56 -12.78 -9.54 5.84
CA GLU A 56 -12.89 -8.29 5.07
C GLU A 56 -11.75 -8.16 4.06
N LEU A 57 -10.51 -8.44 4.48
CA LEU A 57 -9.35 -8.39 3.59
C LEU A 57 -9.47 -9.36 2.41
N MET A 58 -9.98 -10.58 2.64
CA MET A 58 -10.16 -11.60 1.59
C MET A 58 -11.29 -11.26 0.59
N ALA A 59 -12.13 -10.27 0.88
CA ALA A 59 -13.23 -9.86 0.02
C ALA A 59 -12.89 -8.71 -0.93
N ARG A 60 -11.67 -8.16 -0.85
CA ARG A 60 -11.15 -7.08 -1.70
C ARG A 60 -10.35 -7.63 -2.87
#